data_AF-A0A9X1F417-F1
#
_entry.id   AF-A0A9X1F417-F1
#
_cell.length_a   1.000
_cell.length_b   1.000
_cell.length_c   1.000
_cell.angle_alpha   90.00
_cell.angle_beta   90.00
_cell.angle_gamma   90.00
#
_symmetry.space_group_name_H-M   'P 1'
#
loop_
_entity.id
_entity.type
_entity.pdbx_description
1 polymer ?
#
loop_
_entity_poly.entity_id
_entity_poly.type
_entity_poly.pdbx_seq_one_letter_code
_entity_poly.pdbx_strand_id
1 'polypeptide(L)'
;MAGSLNKVMLIGNLGADPEIRSFQNGGKVANLRIATSETWKDRNTGERQERTEWHTVAIFSEGLVGVVERFLKKGSKVYIEGQLQTRKWQDQSGNDRYSTEVVIRGLNGSLTMLDGAQGGGGGGGARSGGGGYGGGGGGQGGGSGGGGGGWNQGGGGSGGGGAGGSGGGAAGGGYDDLDDDIPF
;
A
#
# COMPACT_ATOMS: atom_id res chain seq x y z
N MET A 1 -18.87 6.12 30.29
CA MET A 1 -18.36 4.85 29.73
C MET A 1 -18.30 4.98 28.21
N ALA A 2 -17.12 5.19 27.64
CA ALA A 2 -16.86 4.99 26.22
C ALA A 2 -15.48 4.34 26.13
N GLY A 3 -15.47 3.02 26.02
CA GLY A 3 -14.25 2.19 26.04
C GLY A 3 -14.17 1.22 24.87
N SER A 4 -14.86 1.52 23.76
CA SER A 4 -14.83 0.70 22.55
C SER A 4 -14.26 1.48 21.37
N LEU A 5 -13.52 0.78 20.51
CA LEU A 5 -12.97 1.30 19.27
C LEU A 5 -13.67 0.63 18.08
N ASN A 6 -14.25 1.43 17.20
CA ASN A 6 -14.69 0.99 15.89
C ASN A 6 -13.92 1.80 14.85
N LYS A 7 -12.95 1.15 14.21
CA LYS A 7 -12.13 1.71 13.14
C LYS A 7 -11.90 0.66 12.06
N VAL A 8 -12.09 1.06 10.81
CA VAL A 8 -11.79 0.30 9.60
C VAL A 8 -10.75 1.07 8.81
N MET A 9 -9.69 0.40 8.40
CA MET A 9 -8.66 0.94 7.53
C MET A 9 -8.53 0.05 6.30
N LEU A 10 -8.71 0.62 5.11
CA LEU A 10 -8.63 -0.10 3.84
C LEU A 10 -7.64 0.61 2.92
N ILE A 11 -6.83 -0.18 2.22
CA ILE A 11 -6.12 0.25 1.03
C ILE A 11 -6.58 -0.64 -0.11
N GLY A 12 -7.16 -0.04 -1.13
CA GLY A 12 -7.73 -0.78 -2.24
C GLY A 12 -7.98 0.09 -3.46
N ASN A 13 -8.59 -0.53 -4.47
CA ASN A 13 -8.89 0.13 -5.74
C ASN A 13 -10.41 0.22 -5.94
N LEU A 14 -10.87 1.33 -6.51
CA LEU A 14 -12.29 1.49 -6.87
C LEU A 14 -12.66 0.50 -7.99
N GLY A 15 -13.69 -0.32 -7.79
CA GLY A 15 -14.19 -1.25 -8.80
C GLY A 15 -15.10 -0.61 -9.85
N ALA A 16 -15.69 0.54 -9.50
CA ALA A 16 -16.57 1.33 -10.35
C ALA A 16 -16.31 2.83 -10.09
N ASP A 17 -16.84 3.68 -10.96
CA ASP A 17 -16.82 5.12 -10.71
C ASP A 17 -17.62 5.47 -9.45
N PRO A 18 -17.24 6.51 -8.70
CA PRO A 18 -17.98 6.95 -7.52
C PRO A 18 -19.44 7.29 -7.84
N GLU A 19 -20.38 6.81 -7.01
CA GLU A 19 -21.78 7.18 -7.11
C GLU A 19 -22.09 8.32 -6.14
N ILE A 20 -22.43 9.50 -6.65
CA ILE A 20 -22.79 10.67 -5.83
C ILE A 20 -24.30 10.82 -5.80
N ARG A 21 -24.88 10.92 -4.60
CA ARG A 21 -26.30 11.21 -4.41
C ARG A 21 -26.48 12.45 -3.55
N SER A 22 -27.35 13.35 -4.01
CA SER A 22 -27.76 14.54 -3.25
C SER A 22 -29.06 14.25 -2.52
N PHE A 23 -29.16 14.69 -1.28
CA PHE A 23 -30.36 14.61 -0.45
C PHE A 23 -31.17 15.90 -0.56
N GLN A 24 -32.48 15.82 -0.31
CA GLN A 24 -33.39 16.98 -0.35
C GLN A 24 -33.06 18.05 0.71
N ASN A 25 -32.36 17.67 1.78
CA ASN A 25 -31.90 18.57 2.83
C ASN A 25 -30.58 19.29 2.49
N GLY A 26 -30.07 19.14 1.26
CA GLY A 26 -28.85 19.80 0.79
C GLY A 26 -27.56 19.02 1.01
N GLY A 27 -27.57 17.92 1.79
CA GLY A 27 -26.40 17.07 1.97
C GLY A 27 -26.08 16.22 0.74
N LYS A 28 -24.82 15.80 0.60
CA LYS A 28 -24.40 14.80 -0.41
C LYS A 28 -23.84 13.55 0.27
N VAL A 29 -23.97 12.42 -0.40
CA VAL A 29 -23.29 11.16 -0.06
C VAL A 29 -22.51 10.65 -1.28
N ALA A 30 -21.30 10.17 -1.05
CA ALA A 30 -20.55 9.40 -2.04
C ALA A 30 -20.53 7.93 -1.64
N ASN A 31 -20.93 7.06 -2.56
CA ASN A 31 -20.88 5.62 -2.42
C ASN A 31 -19.72 5.07 -3.28
N LEU A 32 -18.81 4.35 -2.63
CA LEU A 32 -17.65 3.72 -3.28
C LEU A 32 -17.73 2.20 -3.14
N ARG A 33 -17.23 1.51 -4.17
CA ARG A 33 -17.02 0.06 -4.16
C ARG A 33 -15.52 -0.21 -4.25
N ILE A 34 -14.92 -0.74 -3.19
CA ILE A 34 -13.46 -0.92 -3.08
C ILE A 34 -13.12 -2.41 -3.06
N ALA A 35 -12.20 -2.82 -3.92
CA ALA A 35 -11.61 -4.15 -3.92
C ALA A 35 -10.33 -4.17 -3.09
N THR A 36 -10.17 -5.20 -2.25
CA THR A 36 -8.91 -5.59 -1.61
C THR A 36 -8.63 -7.05 -1.92
N SER A 37 -7.41 -7.40 -2.28
CA SER A 37 -7.06 -8.76 -2.69
C SER A 37 -5.95 -9.33 -1.81
N GLU A 38 -6.10 -10.58 -1.42
CA GLU A 38 -5.09 -11.36 -0.71
C GLU A 38 -4.66 -12.53 -1.59
N THR A 39 -3.36 -12.83 -1.59
CA THR A 39 -2.78 -13.96 -2.29
C THR A 39 -2.04 -14.84 -1.29
N TRP A 40 -2.32 -16.14 -1.30
CA TRP A 40 -1.62 -17.11 -0.46
C TRP A 40 -1.35 -18.41 -1.24
N LYS A 41 -0.50 -19.27 -0.68
CA LYS A 41 -0.26 -20.62 -1.21
C LYS A 41 -1.10 -21.61 -0.42
N ASP A 42 -1.91 -22.41 -1.10
CA ASP A 42 -2.70 -23.47 -0.46
C ASP A 42 -1.78 -24.54 0.13
N ARG A 43 -2.04 -24.92 1.38
CA ARG A 43 -1.18 -25.85 2.12
C ARG A 43 -1.31 -27.29 1.65
N ASN A 44 -2.46 -27.67 1.09
CA ASN A 44 -2.75 -29.04 0.66
C ASN A 44 -2.36 -29.26 -0.80
N THR A 45 -2.65 -28.30 -1.68
CA THR A 45 -2.37 -28.43 -3.12
C THR A 45 -1.04 -27.80 -3.53
N GLY A 46 -0.53 -26.86 -2.74
CA GLY A 46 0.67 -26.09 -3.10
C GLY A 46 0.43 -25.03 -4.19
N GLU A 47 -0.83 -24.84 -4.62
CA GLU A 47 -1.17 -23.86 -5.65
C GLU A 47 -1.30 -22.44 -5.07
N ARG A 48 -1.05 -21.43 -5.91
CA ARG A 48 -1.27 -20.04 -5.54
C ARG A 48 -2.76 -19.71 -5.68
N GLN A 49 -3.39 -19.29 -4.60
CA GLN A 49 -4.77 -18.82 -4.57
C GLN A 49 -4.84 -17.30 -4.38
N GLU A 50 -5.93 -16.71 -4.84
CA GLU A 50 -6.24 -15.30 -4.71
C GLU A 50 -7.70 -15.13 -4.28
N ARG A 51 -7.94 -14.23 -3.32
CA ARG A 51 -9.29 -13.85 -2.86
C ARG A 51 -9.41 -12.35 -2.89
N THR A 52 -10.46 -11.87 -3.55
CA THR A 52 -10.81 -10.46 -3.57
C THR A 52 -12.06 -10.23 -2.74
N GLU A 53 -11.95 -9.31 -1.78
CA GLU A 53 -13.03 -8.83 -0.96
C GLU A 53 -13.52 -7.47 -1.44
N TRP A 54 -14.82 -7.27 -1.35
CA TRP A 54 -15.48 -6.09 -1.88
C TRP A 54 -16.20 -5.30 -0.79
N HIS A 55 -15.71 -4.09 -0.56
CA HIS A 55 -16.14 -3.21 0.50
C HIS A 55 -17.04 -2.11 -0.07
N THR A 56 -18.17 -1.88 0.59
CA THR A 56 -19.04 -0.72 0.31
C THR A 56 -18.69 0.38 1.31
N VAL A 57 -18.32 1.55 0.80
CA VAL A 57 -17.99 2.72 1.61
C VAL A 57 -19.01 3.83 1.35
N ALA A 58 -19.57 4.41 2.41
CA ALA A 58 -20.49 5.54 2.35
C ALA A 58 -19.87 6.76 3.05
N ILE A 59 -19.64 7.82 2.27
CA ILE A 59 -18.98 9.05 2.74
C ILE A 59 -20.01 10.17 2.79
N PHE A 60 -20.27 10.66 4.00
CA PHE A 60 -21.20 11.76 4.26
C PHE A 60 -20.49 13.08 4.58
N SER A 61 -19.17 13.07 4.71
CA SER A 61 -18.38 14.28 4.92
C SER A 61 -18.32 15.11 3.63
N GLU A 62 -18.95 16.28 3.62
CA GLU A 62 -19.08 17.13 2.43
C GLU A 62 -17.74 17.45 1.76
N GLY A 63 -16.71 17.74 2.56
CA GLY A 63 -15.36 18.02 2.06
C GLY A 63 -14.77 16.83 1.32
N LEU A 64 -14.95 15.62 1.85
CA LEU A 64 -14.47 14.39 1.20
C LEU A 64 -15.31 14.03 -0.03
N VAL A 65 -16.63 14.24 0.01
CA VAL A 65 -17.50 14.02 -1.17
C VAL A 65 -17.04 14.86 -2.35
N GLY A 66 -16.70 16.14 -2.12
CA GLY A 66 -16.15 17.00 -3.17
C GLY A 66 -14.79 16.55 -3.71
N VAL A 67 -13.96 15.88 -2.90
CA VAL A 67 -12.71 15.26 -3.38
C VAL A 67 -13.01 14.03 -4.25
N VAL A 68 -13.90 13.17 -3.77
CA VAL A 68 -14.33 11.96 -4.48
C VAL A 68 -14.89 12.30 -5.85
N GLU A 69 -15.83 13.25 -5.91
CA GLU A 69 -16.51 13.69 -7.14
C GLU A 69 -15.53 14.26 -8.19
N ARG A 70 -14.46 14.92 -7.75
CA ARG A 70 -13.51 15.60 -8.66
C ARG A 70 -12.34 14.74 -9.11
N PHE A 71 -11.89 13.81 -8.28
CA PHE A 71 -10.58 13.18 -8.47
C PHE A 71 -10.64 11.65 -8.57
N LEU A 72 -11.67 11.01 -8.03
CA LEU A 72 -11.76 9.55 -8.04
C LEU A 72 -12.53 9.05 -9.26
N LYS A 73 -12.04 7.95 -9.82
CA LYS A 73 -12.65 7.19 -10.91
C LYS A 73 -12.44 5.71 -10.68
N LYS A 74 -13.09 4.87 -11.48
CA LYS A 74 -12.82 3.44 -11.52
C LYS A 74 -11.31 3.19 -11.64
N GLY A 75 -10.82 2.29 -10.81
CA GLY A 75 -9.41 1.91 -10.74
C GLY A 75 -8.56 2.77 -9.80
N SER A 76 -9.04 3.93 -9.32
CA SER A 76 -8.28 4.77 -8.40
C SER A 76 -7.90 4.03 -7.13
N LYS A 77 -6.63 4.15 -6.71
CA LYS A 77 -6.13 3.58 -5.46
C LYS A 77 -6.33 4.58 -4.32
N VAL A 78 -6.92 4.11 -3.23
CA VAL A 78 -7.27 4.96 -2.08
C VAL A 78 -6.95 4.26 -0.76
N TYR A 79 -6.56 5.07 0.22
CA TYR A 79 -6.67 4.74 1.64
C TYR A 79 -7.98 5.30 2.18
N ILE A 80 -8.69 4.49 2.96
CA ILE A 80 -9.95 4.83 3.61
C ILE A 80 -9.86 4.49 5.09
N GLU A 81 -10.19 5.45 5.94
CA GLU A 81 -10.41 5.25 7.36
C GLU A 81 -11.86 5.61 7.69
N GLY A 82 -12.59 4.70 8.33
CA GLY A 82 -13.98 4.91 8.73
C GLY A 82 -14.41 3.96 9.82
N GLN A 83 -15.72 3.72 9.94
CA GLN A 83 -16.30 2.85 10.97
C GLN A 83 -17.26 1.85 10.35
N LEU A 84 -17.34 0.62 10.87
CA LEU A 84 -18.37 -0.32 10.44
C LEU A 84 -19.74 0.12 10.95
N GLN A 85 -20.73 0.14 10.06
CA GLN A 85 -22.12 0.34 10.42
C GLN A 85 -22.99 -0.67 9.68
N THR A 86 -23.78 -1.43 10.43
CA THR A 86 -24.82 -2.28 9.87
C THR A 86 -26.16 -1.58 9.97
N ARG A 87 -26.86 -1.44 8.85
CA ARG A 87 -28.22 -0.92 8.80
C ARG A 87 -29.20 -2.02 8.43
N LYS A 88 -30.38 -1.96 9.05
CA LYS A 88 -31.53 -2.78 8.73
C LYS A 88 -32.42 -2.03 7.73
N TRP A 89 -32.91 -2.70 6.71
CA TRP A 89 -33.87 -2.18 5.73
C TRP A 89 -34.81 -3.30 5.29
N GLN A 90 -36.00 -2.94 4.80
CA GLN A 90 -36.96 -3.93 4.28
C GLN A 90 -36.92 -3.97 2.76
N ASP A 91 -36.91 -5.17 2.20
CA ASP A 91 -37.07 -5.35 0.76
C ASP A 91 -38.54 -5.14 0.32
N GLN A 92 -38.78 -5.21 -1.00
CA GLN A 92 -40.12 -5.03 -1.57
C GLN A 92 -41.13 -6.09 -1.10
N SER A 93 -40.66 -7.23 -0.60
CA SER A 93 -41.49 -8.30 -0.05
C SER A 93 -41.72 -8.16 1.46
N GLY A 94 -41.22 -7.09 2.08
CA GLY A 94 -41.36 -6.81 3.50
C GLY A 94 -40.38 -7.57 4.39
N ASN A 95 -39.40 -8.28 3.83
CA ASN A 95 -38.43 -9.03 4.62
C ASN A 95 -37.31 -8.12 5.13
N ASP A 96 -36.90 -8.35 6.38
CA ASP A 96 -35.77 -7.65 6.97
C ASP A 96 -34.44 -8.07 6.34
N ARG A 97 -33.69 -7.09 5.85
CA ARG A 97 -32.35 -7.22 5.27
C ARG A 97 -31.35 -6.38 6.05
N TYR A 98 -30.10 -6.86 6.08
CA TYR A 98 -29.00 -6.17 6.74
C TYR A 98 -27.91 -5.84 5.72
N SER A 99 -27.33 -4.66 5.84
CA SER A 99 -26.19 -4.25 5.02
C SER A 99 -25.15 -3.60 5.92
N THR A 100 -23.95 -4.16 5.88
CA THR A 100 -22.78 -3.63 6.59
C THR A 100 -21.95 -2.80 5.62
N GLU A 101 -21.69 -1.55 6.01
CA GLU A 101 -20.99 -0.57 5.19
C GLU A 101 -19.88 0.07 6.05
N VAL A 102 -18.81 0.51 5.40
CA VAL A 102 -17.81 1.38 6.04
C VAL A 102 -18.29 2.81 5.88
N VAL A 103 -18.45 3.52 6.97
CA VAL A 103 -19.08 4.84 6.98
C VAL A 103 -18.09 5.90 7.46
N ILE A 104 -18.02 7.02 6.73
CA ILE A 104 -17.28 8.22 7.13
C ILE A 104 -18.27 9.35 7.38
N ARG A 105 -18.38 9.79 8.64
CA ARG A 105 -19.22 10.93 9.07
C ARG A 105 -18.34 12.00 9.73
N GLY A 106 -18.57 13.25 9.38
CA GLY A 106 -17.87 14.40 9.99
C GLY A 106 -16.35 14.25 9.90
N LEU A 107 -15.69 14.38 11.06
CA LEU A 107 -14.23 14.29 11.23
C LEU A 107 -13.73 12.89 11.64
N ASN A 108 -14.61 11.89 11.71
CA ASN A 108 -14.30 10.56 12.27
C ASN A 108 -13.66 9.59 11.26
N GLY A 109 -13.04 10.12 10.20
CA GLY A 109 -12.43 9.29 9.16
C GLY A 109 -11.69 10.13 8.13
N SER A 110 -11.00 9.45 7.23
CA SER A 110 -10.14 10.08 6.24
C SER A 110 -10.18 9.33 4.92
N LEU A 111 -9.94 10.06 3.85
CA LEU A 111 -9.69 9.51 2.52
C LEU A 111 -8.39 10.10 2.00
N THR A 112 -7.49 9.23 1.53
CA THR A 112 -6.25 9.65 0.89
C THR A 112 -6.14 8.98 -0.47
N MET A 113 -5.95 9.78 -1.51
CA MET A 113 -5.62 9.27 -2.84
C MET A 113 -4.18 8.77 -2.85
N LEU A 114 -3.98 7.54 -3.29
CA LEU A 114 -2.67 6.91 -3.38
C LEU A 114 -2.18 6.78 -4.83
N ASP A 115 -3.00 7.21 -5.78
CA ASP A 115 -2.56 7.37 -7.16
C ASP A 115 -1.47 8.44 -7.20
N GLY A 116 -0.33 8.12 -7.81
CA GLY A 116 0.70 9.10 -8.09
C GLY A 116 0.11 10.23 -8.93
N ALA A 117 0.56 11.47 -8.72
CA ALA A 117 0.12 12.62 -9.51
C ALA A 117 0.16 12.24 -11.00
N GLN A 118 -1.00 12.21 -11.66
CA GLN A 118 -1.09 12.00 -13.09
C GLN A 118 -0.54 13.25 -13.80
N GLY A 119 0.77 13.41 -13.75
CA GLY A 119 1.52 14.54 -14.28
C GLY A 119 2.72 14.03 -15.07
N GLY A 120 2.61 14.06 -16.40
CA GLY A 120 3.78 14.12 -17.27
C GLY A 120 4.40 12.80 -17.73
N GLY A 121 3.60 11.77 -18.03
CA GLY A 121 4.03 10.76 -18.99
C GLY A 121 4.07 11.37 -20.40
N GLY A 122 5.07 12.21 -20.65
CA GLY A 122 5.25 12.93 -21.90
C GLY A 122 5.23 11.96 -23.08
N GLY A 123 4.37 12.27 -24.05
CA GLY A 123 4.36 11.60 -25.33
C GLY A 123 5.75 11.62 -25.96
N GLY A 124 6.42 10.47 -25.95
CA GLY A 124 7.54 10.16 -26.82
C GLY A 124 7.02 10.01 -28.25
N GLY A 125 6.56 11.12 -28.84
CA GLY A 125 6.32 11.19 -30.26
C GLY A 125 7.62 10.92 -30.99
N ALA A 126 7.72 9.75 -31.63
CA ALA A 126 8.74 9.44 -32.59
C ALA A 126 8.52 10.31 -33.84
N ARG A 127 9.00 11.55 -33.77
CA ARG A 127 9.08 12.48 -34.90
C ARG A 127 10.50 12.43 -35.44
N SER A 128 10.60 11.80 -36.60
CA SER A 128 11.41 12.20 -37.76
C SER A 128 12.77 12.86 -37.45
N GLY A 129 13.84 12.08 -37.63
CA GLY A 129 15.19 12.57 -37.82
C GLY A 129 15.81 11.83 -39.01
N GLY A 130 15.54 12.32 -40.22
CA GLY A 130 16.27 11.91 -41.41
C GLY A 130 17.74 12.32 -41.31
N GLY A 131 18.64 11.45 -41.75
CA GLY A 131 20.07 11.71 -41.82
C GLY A 131 20.80 10.53 -42.44
N GLY A 132 20.79 10.46 -43.78
CA GLY A 132 21.60 9.53 -44.54
C GLY A 132 22.99 10.08 -44.84
N TYR A 133 24.02 9.27 -44.57
CA TYR A 133 25.33 9.13 -45.22
C TYR A 133 26.00 7.93 -44.50
N GLY A 134 26.62 6.92 -45.10
CA GLY A 134 27.42 6.89 -46.31
C GLY A 134 28.88 6.69 -45.92
N GLY A 135 29.41 5.46 -46.02
CA GLY A 135 30.83 5.19 -46.31
C GLY A 135 31.77 4.79 -45.17
N GLY A 136 32.28 3.54 -45.25
CA GLY A 136 33.73 3.28 -45.41
C GLY A 136 34.66 3.23 -44.19
N GLY A 137 35.09 2.01 -43.84
CA GLY A 137 36.52 1.62 -43.91
C GLY A 137 37.50 2.00 -42.77
N GLY A 138 37.96 0.97 -42.05
CA GLY A 138 39.39 0.70 -41.81
C GLY A 138 40.06 1.23 -40.54
N GLY A 139 40.87 0.37 -39.90
CA GLY A 139 42.05 0.80 -39.14
C GLY A 139 42.22 0.22 -37.73
N GLN A 140 42.96 -0.89 -37.61
CA GLN A 140 43.59 -1.33 -36.36
C GLN A 140 44.67 -0.33 -35.88
N GLY A 141 44.86 -0.23 -34.57
CA GLY A 141 46.03 0.45 -34.00
C GLY A 141 46.08 0.31 -32.48
N GLY A 142 46.83 -0.68 -32.00
CA GLY A 142 47.16 -0.85 -30.58
C GLY A 142 48.26 0.11 -30.12
N GLY A 143 48.27 0.42 -28.82
CA GLY A 143 49.31 1.22 -28.18
C GLY A 143 49.37 0.93 -26.67
N SER A 144 50.47 0.30 -26.27
CA SER A 144 50.84 -0.07 -24.90
C SER A 144 51.66 1.05 -24.23
N GLY A 145 51.51 1.22 -22.91
CA GLY A 145 52.36 2.02 -22.03
C GLY A 145 51.55 2.49 -20.82
N GLY A 146 51.93 2.31 -19.55
CA GLY A 146 53.21 1.98 -18.94
C GLY A 146 53.48 2.99 -17.83
N GLY A 147 53.49 2.55 -16.57
CA GLY A 147 54.25 3.18 -15.48
C GLY A 147 53.50 4.00 -14.41
N GLY A 148 53.72 3.63 -13.14
CA GLY A 148 54.17 4.61 -12.13
C GLY A 148 53.41 4.73 -10.80
N GLY A 149 54.01 4.21 -9.72
CA GLY A 149 53.95 4.75 -8.34
C GLY A 149 52.74 4.34 -7.48
N GLY A 150 52.83 3.70 -6.30
CA GLY A 150 53.93 3.62 -5.33
C GLY A 150 53.66 4.50 -4.13
N TRP A 151 52.89 4.02 -3.13
CA TRP A 151 52.89 4.54 -1.75
C TRP A 151 52.66 3.39 -0.76
N ASN A 152 53.78 2.89 -0.22
CA ASN A 152 53.84 2.02 0.95
C ASN A 152 53.84 2.93 2.19
N GLN A 153 52.81 2.87 3.02
CA GLN A 153 52.79 3.51 4.33
C GLN A 153 52.58 2.43 5.39
N GLY A 154 53.70 1.89 5.86
CA GLY A 154 53.78 1.19 7.14
C GLY A 154 54.31 2.14 8.21
N GLY A 155 53.79 2.03 9.43
CA GLY A 155 54.47 2.58 10.62
C GLY A 155 53.57 2.87 11.82
N GLY A 156 53.64 1.99 12.82
CA GLY A 156 53.37 2.26 14.25
C GLY A 156 51.91 2.16 14.69
N GLY A 157 51.54 1.51 15.80
CA GLY A 157 52.28 0.92 16.90
C GLY A 157 51.37 0.86 18.14
N SER A 158 51.31 -0.32 18.76
CA SER A 158 51.02 -0.63 20.18
C SER A 158 49.72 -0.15 20.86
N GLY A 159 48.97 -1.10 21.45
CA GLY A 159 48.29 -0.85 22.73
C GLY A 159 47.08 -1.74 23.07
N GLY A 160 47.30 -2.79 23.90
CA GLY A 160 46.31 -3.44 24.79
C GLY A 160 45.29 -4.39 24.13
N GLY A 161 45.16 -5.67 24.45
CA GLY A 161 45.30 -6.34 25.75
C GLY A 161 43.91 -6.65 26.30
N GLY A 162 43.39 -7.86 26.05
CA GLY A 162 42.09 -8.31 26.58
C GLY A 162 41.67 -9.67 26.06
N ALA A 163 42.12 -10.72 26.74
CA ALA A 163 41.80 -12.11 26.47
C ALA A 163 40.37 -12.48 26.92
N GLY A 164 39.71 -13.38 26.19
CA GLY A 164 38.45 -13.98 26.59
C GLY A 164 37.98 -15.00 25.57
N GLY A 165 38.53 -16.22 25.65
CA GLY A 165 38.15 -17.36 24.82
C GLY A 165 37.05 -18.23 25.45
N SER A 166 36.57 -19.16 24.61
CA SER A 166 35.68 -20.31 24.87
C SER A 166 34.22 -19.95 25.20
N GLY A 167 33.19 -20.55 24.59
CA GLY A 167 33.13 -21.77 23.79
C GLY A 167 32.22 -22.79 24.46
N GLY A 168 30.96 -22.87 24.00
CA GLY A 168 30.16 -24.10 23.98
C GLY A 168 29.28 -24.43 25.20
N GLY A 169 27.97 -24.62 24.92
CA GLY A 169 27.30 -25.86 25.34
C GLY A 169 26.10 -25.77 26.28
N ALA A 170 24.91 -25.90 25.68
CA ALA A 170 23.77 -26.74 26.11
C ALA A 170 22.82 -26.34 27.27
N ALA A 171 21.57 -26.09 26.85
CA ALA A 171 20.33 -26.74 27.28
C ALA A 171 19.82 -26.62 28.74
N GLY A 172 18.59 -26.15 28.88
CA GLY A 172 17.73 -26.37 30.05
C GLY A 172 16.61 -25.34 30.12
N GLY A 173 15.35 -25.78 29.98
CA GLY A 173 14.17 -24.95 29.78
C GLY A 173 13.67 -24.21 31.03
N GLY A 174 12.81 -23.22 30.78
CA GLY A 174 12.08 -22.46 31.78
C GLY A 174 11.21 -21.41 31.09
N TYR A 175 10.01 -21.80 30.67
CA TYR A 175 9.01 -20.90 30.08
C TYR A 175 7.68 -20.93 30.86
N ASP A 176 7.69 -21.30 32.14
CA ASP A 176 6.47 -21.59 32.91
C ASP A 176 5.82 -20.38 33.61
N ASP A 177 6.33 -19.15 33.44
CA ASP A 177 5.89 -17.99 34.25
C ASP A 177 5.18 -16.86 33.45
N LEU A 178 4.65 -17.11 32.26
CA LEU A 178 4.01 -16.05 31.43
C LEU A 178 2.49 -16.19 31.25
N ASP A 179 1.84 -17.11 31.97
CA ASP A 179 0.43 -17.49 31.76
C ASP A 179 -0.52 -17.10 32.92
N ASP A 180 -0.17 -16.12 33.78
CA ASP A 180 -0.89 -15.97 35.05
C ASP A 180 -1.30 -14.54 35.48
N ASP A 181 -1.51 -13.59 34.56
CA ASP A 181 -2.10 -12.28 34.96
C ASP A 181 -2.83 -11.54 33.83
N ILE A 182 -4.03 -12.01 33.45
CA ILE A 182 -5.01 -11.19 32.72
C ILE A 182 -6.30 -11.08 33.56
N PRO A 183 -6.50 -9.99 34.31
CA PRO A 183 -7.71 -9.80 35.09
C PRO A 183 -8.90 -9.37 34.20
N PHE A 184 -10.07 -9.98 34.47
CA PHE A 184 -11.37 -9.69 33.85
C PHE A 184 -11.96 -8.34 34.30
#